data_AF-X1R2S4-F1
#
_entry.id   AF-X1R2S4-F1
#
_cell.length_a   1.000
_cell.length_b   1.000
_cell.length_c   1.000
_cell.angle_alpha   90.00
_cell.angle_beta   90.00
_cell.angle_gamma   90.00
#
_symmetry.space_group_name_H-M   'P 1'
#
loop_
_entity.id
_entity.type
_entity.pdbx_description
1 polymer ?
#
loop_
_entity_poly.entity_id
_entity_poly.type
_entity_poly.pdbx_seq_one_letter_code
_entity_poly.pdbx_strand_id
1 'polypeptide(L)'
;FRGWRFYIAITHSGQVMGVNSKLPDGRHFLMWDFDDIGEEDVKRALVEVQRRFRLARILLLNTGLENYWHAYCFQAHSWPDTLRILASTDGLDKVFFKIGAIREYFTLRITPKKRRDFKTAIILPSRWKEDVDPYKLNNFVTYWTKRM
;
A
#
# COMPACT_ATOMS: atom_id res chain seq x y z
N PHE A 1 25.83 -19.51 18.75
CA PHE A 1 26.40 -19.01 17.47
C PHE A 1 26.34 -17.50 17.46
N ARG A 2 27.50 -16.83 17.49
CA ARG A 2 27.60 -15.38 17.34
C ARG A 2 28.70 -15.08 16.34
N GLY A 3 28.41 -14.21 15.40
CA GLY A 3 29.34 -13.74 14.41
C GLY A 3 28.81 -12.44 13.81
N TRP A 4 29.72 -11.55 13.45
CA TRP A 4 29.40 -10.33 12.76
C TRP A 4 29.25 -10.63 11.28
N ARG A 5 28.15 -10.16 10.67
CA ARG A 5 27.93 -10.28 9.23
C ARG A 5 27.87 -8.88 8.63
N PHE A 6 28.93 -8.53 7.93
CA PHE A 6 29.01 -7.31 7.14
C PHE A 6 28.69 -7.63 5.67
N TYR A 7 27.92 -6.76 5.02
CA TYR A 7 27.62 -6.85 3.60
C TYR A 7 27.70 -5.47 2.96
N ILE A 8 28.47 -5.38 1.88
CA ILE A 8 28.55 -4.20 1.03
C ILE A 8 28.05 -4.64 -0.34
N ALA A 9 27.09 -3.92 -0.90
CA ALA A 9 26.64 -4.12 -2.27
C ALA A 9 26.43 -2.82 -3.00
N ILE A 10 26.88 -2.81 -4.25
CA ILE A 10 26.55 -1.79 -5.22
C ILE A 10 25.37 -2.33 -6.02
N THR A 11 24.22 -1.66 -5.92
CA THR A 11 23.02 -2.06 -6.66
C THR A 11 22.55 -0.90 -7.53
N HIS A 12 22.17 -1.21 -8.77
CA HIS A 12 21.48 -0.23 -9.59
C HIS A 12 20.11 0.04 -8.98
N SER A 13 19.83 1.31 -8.72
CA SER A 13 18.56 1.79 -8.16
C SER A 13 17.95 2.84 -9.08
N GLY A 14 16.62 2.94 -9.06
CA GLY A 14 15.88 4.02 -9.72
C GLY A 14 15.08 4.81 -8.69
N GLN A 15 14.85 6.09 -8.96
CA GLN A 15 13.96 6.93 -8.13
C GLN A 15 12.51 6.73 -8.55
N VAL A 16 11.63 6.63 -7.56
CA VAL A 16 10.18 6.61 -7.72
C VAL A 16 9.56 7.57 -6.71
N MET A 17 8.43 8.18 -7.07
CA MET A 17 7.62 8.93 -6.12
C MET A 17 6.59 8.00 -5.48
N GLY A 18 6.42 8.15 -4.18
CA GLY A 18 5.37 7.51 -3.42
C GLY A 18 4.55 8.48 -2.60
N VAL A 19 3.39 8.01 -2.17
CA VAL A 19 2.49 8.73 -1.28
C VAL A 19 2.50 8.03 0.08
N ASN A 20 2.60 8.82 1.15
CA ASN A 20 2.55 8.31 2.52
C ASN A 20 1.12 8.30 3.04
N SER A 21 0.77 7.26 3.81
CA SER A 21 -0.55 7.10 4.44
C SER A 21 -0.90 8.16 5.48
N LYS A 22 0.11 8.80 6.09
CA LYS A 22 -0.05 9.69 7.24
C LYS A 22 -0.63 11.04 6.84
N LEU A 23 -1.74 11.40 7.46
CA LEU A 23 -2.47 12.66 7.28
C LEU A 23 -1.96 13.74 8.24
N PRO A 24 -2.26 15.03 7.99
CA PRO A 24 -1.81 16.14 8.85
C PRO A 24 -2.29 16.06 10.30
N ASP A 25 -3.44 15.42 10.54
CA ASP A 25 -4.02 15.21 11.87
C ASP A 25 -3.45 13.98 12.61
N GLY A 26 -2.47 13.29 12.02
CA GLY A 26 -1.85 12.09 12.58
C GLY A 26 -2.63 10.79 12.33
N ARG A 27 -3.80 10.84 11.70
CA ARG A 27 -4.52 9.65 11.22
C ARG A 27 -3.90 9.13 9.92
N HIS A 28 -4.39 7.98 9.46
CA HIS A 28 -3.91 7.34 8.26
C HIS A 28 -5.05 6.96 7.34
N PHE A 29 -4.89 7.16 6.04
CA PHE A 29 -5.70 6.44 5.06
C PHE A 29 -5.10 5.06 4.78
N LEU A 30 -5.93 4.15 4.27
CA LEU A 30 -5.51 2.77 4.08
C LEU A 30 -4.91 2.57 2.70
N MET A 31 -3.83 1.81 2.68
CA MET A 31 -3.14 1.39 1.46
C MET A 31 -2.63 -0.04 1.65
N TRP A 32 -2.74 -0.85 0.59
CA TRP A 32 -2.29 -2.24 0.58
C TRP A 32 -1.33 -2.48 -0.58
N ASP A 33 -0.29 -3.27 -0.33
CA ASP A 33 0.60 -3.81 -1.34
C ASP A 33 0.43 -5.33 -1.40
N PHE A 34 0.23 -5.86 -2.60
CA PHE A 34 0.12 -7.30 -2.84
C PHE A 34 1.16 -7.69 -3.88
N ASP A 35 2.02 -8.63 -3.49
CA ASP A 35 3.09 -9.17 -4.32
C ASP A 35 2.79 -10.64 -4.65
N ASP A 36 2.76 -10.97 -5.94
CA ASP A 36 2.57 -12.33 -6.45
C ASP A 36 1.24 -12.99 -6.01
N ILE A 37 0.13 -12.23 -6.06
CA ILE A 37 -1.22 -12.73 -5.79
C ILE A 37 -2.18 -12.43 -6.96
N GLY A 38 -2.98 -13.42 -7.33
CA GLY A 38 -4.00 -13.31 -8.37
C GLY A 38 -5.10 -12.29 -8.04
N GLU A 39 -5.64 -11.64 -9.07
CA GLU A 39 -6.64 -10.56 -8.93
C GLU A 39 -7.84 -10.96 -8.06
N GLU A 40 -8.41 -12.14 -8.30
CA GLU A 40 -9.61 -12.60 -7.61
C GLU A 40 -9.37 -12.86 -6.12
N ASP A 41 -8.18 -13.32 -5.75
CA ASP A 41 -7.81 -13.52 -4.34
C ASP A 41 -7.60 -12.19 -3.63
N VAL A 42 -6.94 -11.22 -4.29
CA VAL A 42 -6.82 -9.85 -3.77
C VAL A 42 -8.20 -9.22 -3.57
N LYS A 43 -9.10 -9.35 -4.55
CA LYS A 43 -10.48 -8.83 -4.44
C LYS A 43 -11.23 -9.48 -3.28
N ARG A 44 -11.15 -10.80 -3.13
CA ARG A 44 -11.79 -11.55 -2.04
C ARG A 44 -11.32 -11.06 -0.67
N ALA A 45 -10.00 -10.94 -0.49
CA ALA A 45 -9.40 -10.46 0.75
C ALA A 45 -9.83 -9.01 1.06
N LEU A 46 -9.80 -8.13 0.05
CA LEU A 46 -10.22 -6.73 0.19
C LEU A 46 -11.72 -6.58 0.50
N VAL A 47 -12.59 -7.38 -0.12
CA VAL A 47 -14.04 -7.38 0.18
C VAL A 47 -14.30 -7.87 1.61
N GLU A 48 -13.59 -8.90 2.07
CA GLU A 48 -13.75 -9.40 3.43
C GLU A 48 -13.39 -8.34 4.47
N VAL A 49 -12.20 -7.72 4.34
CA VAL A 49 -11.77 -6.65 5.26
C VAL A 49 -12.68 -5.41 5.14
N GLN A 50 -13.12 -5.05 3.93
CA GLN A 50 -14.06 -3.94 3.72
C GLN A 50 -15.37 -4.16 4.46
N ARG A 51 -15.94 -5.37 4.40
CA ARG A 51 -17.17 -5.72 5.12
C ARG A 51 -16.95 -5.76 6.62
N ARG A 52 -15.87 -6.38 7.08
CA ARG A 52 -15.54 -6.55 8.50
C ARG A 52 -15.33 -5.21 9.21
N PHE A 53 -14.65 -4.27 8.57
CA PHE A 53 -14.28 -2.97 9.15
C PHE A 53 -15.12 -1.81 8.64
N ARG A 54 -16.16 -2.06 7.83
CA ARG A 54 -17.07 -1.04 7.29
C ARG A 54 -16.32 0.05 6.53
N LEU A 55 -15.38 -0.37 5.69
CA LEU A 55 -14.53 0.55 4.93
C LEU A 55 -15.30 1.19 3.77
N ALA A 56 -14.88 2.38 3.37
CA ALA A 56 -15.33 3.05 2.15
C ALA A 56 -14.93 2.27 0.89
N ARG A 57 -15.17 2.84 -0.29
CA ARG A 57 -14.78 2.19 -1.55
C ARG A 57 -13.26 1.96 -1.57
N ILE A 58 -12.86 0.83 -2.16
CA ILE A 58 -11.46 0.50 -2.35
C ILE A 58 -11.14 0.60 -3.84
N LEU A 59 -10.09 1.34 -4.18
CA LEU A 59 -9.52 1.39 -5.52
C LEU A 59 -8.40 0.36 -5.60
N LEU A 60 -8.52 -0.61 -6.49
CA LEU A 60 -7.53 -1.66 -6.75
C LEU A 60 -6.84 -1.38 -8.09
N LEU A 61 -5.52 -1.25 -8.09
CA LEU A 61 -4.72 -0.93 -9.27
C LEU A 61 -3.65 -1.99 -9.49
N ASN A 62 -3.59 -2.53 -10.71
CA ASN A 62 -2.46 -3.37 -11.12
C ASN A 62 -1.23 -2.48 -11.35
N THR A 63 -0.09 -2.88 -10.81
CA THR A 63 1.14 -2.06 -10.85
C THR A 63 1.98 -2.21 -12.14
N GLY A 64 1.37 -2.79 -13.17
CA GLY A 64 1.97 -3.07 -14.48
C GLY A 64 2.72 -4.41 -14.56
N LEU A 65 2.61 -5.25 -13.52
CA LEU A 65 3.03 -6.66 -13.54
C LEU A 65 1.83 -7.54 -13.19
N GLU A 66 1.78 -8.71 -13.82
CA GLU A 66 0.82 -9.75 -13.45
C GLU A 66 0.99 -10.14 -11.98
N ASN A 67 -0.11 -10.23 -11.25
CA ASN A 67 -0.15 -10.56 -9.82
C ASN A 67 0.47 -9.53 -8.85
N TYR A 68 0.68 -8.28 -9.28
CA TYR A 68 1.12 -7.19 -8.39
C TYR A 68 0.09 -6.07 -8.33
N TRP A 69 -0.37 -5.76 -7.12
CA TRP A 69 -1.51 -4.88 -6.92
C TRP A 69 -1.28 -3.88 -5.79
N HIS A 70 -1.68 -2.65 -6.05
CA HIS A 70 -1.88 -1.65 -5.01
C HIS A 70 -3.37 -1.51 -4.73
N ALA A 71 -3.74 -1.29 -3.49
CA ALA A 71 -5.10 -0.84 -3.18
C ALA A 71 -5.10 0.40 -2.28
N TYR A 72 -6.13 1.23 -2.42
CA TYR A 72 -6.32 2.46 -1.66
C TYR A 72 -7.75 2.57 -1.14
N CYS A 73 -7.92 2.98 0.11
CA CYS A 73 -9.22 3.36 0.67
C CYS A 73 -9.06 4.71 1.37
N PHE A 74 -9.76 5.71 0.86
CA PHE A 74 -9.71 7.10 1.33
C PHE A 74 -10.64 7.31 2.53
N GLN A 75 -10.39 6.53 3.57
CA GLN A 75 -11.02 6.67 4.87
C GLN A 75 -9.94 6.78 5.94
N ALA A 76 -10.06 7.75 6.84
CA ALA A 76 -9.08 8.06 7.86
C ALA A 76 -9.31 7.22 9.13
N HIS A 77 -8.26 6.52 9.55
CA HIS A 77 -8.24 5.64 10.71
C HIS A 77 -7.15 6.03 11.69
N SER A 78 -7.33 5.66 12.95
CA SER A 78 -6.26 5.73 13.94
C SER A 78 -5.11 4.80 13.53
N TRP A 79 -3.90 5.06 14.03
CA TRP A 79 -2.76 4.17 13.77
C TRP A 79 -3.01 2.72 14.23
N PRO A 80 -3.53 2.46 15.45
CA PRO A 80 -3.90 1.11 15.87
C PRO A 80 -4.93 0.43 14.96
N ASP A 81 -5.96 1.16 14.51
CA ASP A 81 -6.97 0.61 13.61
C ASP A 81 -6.37 0.30 12.24
N THR A 82 -5.50 1.17 11.74
CA THR A 82 -4.77 0.97 10.47
C THR A 82 -3.98 -0.34 10.52
N LEU A 83 -3.18 -0.54 11.58
CA LEU A 83 -2.42 -1.77 11.76
C LEU A 83 -3.33 -3.00 11.86
N ARG A 84 -4.43 -2.89 12.62
CA ARG A 84 -5.40 -3.99 12.78
C ARG A 84 -6.06 -4.39 11.47
N ILE A 85 -6.47 -3.41 10.66
CA ILE A 85 -7.12 -3.61 9.37
C ILE A 85 -6.15 -4.30 8.40
N LEU A 86 -4.94 -3.75 8.26
CA LEU A 86 -3.92 -4.29 7.37
C LEU A 86 -3.48 -5.71 7.80
N ALA A 87 -3.24 -5.92 9.10
CA ALA A 87 -2.89 -7.25 9.62
C ALA A 87 -4.01 -8.29 9.46
N SER A 88 -5.27 -7.85 9.28
CA SER A 88 -6.42 -8.72 9.03
C SER A 88 -6.66 -8.98 7.53
N THR A 89 -5.82 -8.45 6.64
CA THR A 89 -5.97 -8.60 5.19
C THR A 89 -5.10 -9.76 4.71
N ASP A 90 -5.74 -10.82 4.24
CA ASP A 90 -5.04 -11.97 3.67
C ASP A 90 -4.27 -11.58 2.42
N GLY A 91 -3.05 -12.12 2.29
CA GLY A 91 -2.18 -11.88 1.13
C GLY A 91 -1.42 -10.55 1.13
N LEU A 92 -1.58 -9.70 2.16
CA LEU A 92 -0.80 -8.47 2.28
C LEU A 92 0.72 -8.75 2.26
N ASP A 93 1.49 -7.97 1.50
CA ASP A 93 2.95 -8.08 1.53
C ASP A 93 3.48 -7.82 2.96
N LYS A 94 4.13 -8.86 3.51
CA LYS A 94 4.69 -8.87 4.85
C LYS A 94 5.83 -7.86 5.00
N VAL A 95 6.60 -7.61 3.95
CA VAL A 95 7.71 -6.65 3.96
C VAL A 95 7.15 -5.24 3.99
N PHE A 96 6.20 -4.92 3.10
CA PHE A 96 5.43 -3.68 3.15
C PHE A 96 4.84 -3.44 4.55
N PHE A 97 4.12 -4.44 5.11
CA PHE A 97 3.50 -4.31 6.41
C PHE A 97 4.52 -4.04 7.52
N LYS A 98 5.59 -4.83 7.56
CA LYS A 98 6.65 -4.71 8.58
C LYS A 98 7.36 -3.37 8.51
N ILE A 99 7.78 -2.94 7.32
CA ILE A 99 8.50 -1.67 7.15
C ILE A 99 7.59 -0.50 7.51
N GLY A 100 6.33 -0.52 7.08
CA GLY A 100 5.39 0.55 7.40
C GLY A 100 5.06 0.62 8.89
N ALA A 101 4.91 -0.54 9.55
CA ALA A 101 4.70 -0.60 11.00
C ALA A 101 5.87 0.00 11.79
N ILE A 102 7.12 -0.29 11.39
CA ILE A 102 8.33 0.26 12.03
C ILE A 102 8.44 1.78 11.80
N ARG A 103 8.04 2.26 10.64
CA ARG A 103 8.11 3.69 10.27
C ARG A 103 6.96 4.53 10.83
N GLU A 104 5.92 3.90 11.34
CA GLU A 104 4.66 4.53 11.73
C GLU A 104 3.95 5.24 10.56
N TYR A 105 4.14 4.73 9.33
CA TYR A 105 3.38 5.08 8.14
C TYR A 105 3.69 4.10 7.01
N PHE A 106 2.70 3.86 6.16
CA PHE A 106 2.85 3.13 4.90
C PHE A 106 3.14 4.07 3.74
N THR A 107 3.82 3.56 2.71
CA THR A 107 4.14 4.29 1.48
C THR A 107 3.92 3.39 0.27
N LEU A 108 3.14 3.84 -0.72
CA LEU A 108 3.03 3.18 -2.02
C LEU A 108 3.53 4.09 -3.13
N ARG A 109 4.15 3.49 -4.16
CA ARG A 109 4.54 4.25 -5.35
C ARG A 109 3.32 4.73 -6.14
N ILE A 110 3.42 5.93 -6.69
CA ILE A 110 2.42 6.52 -7.59
C ILE A 110 2.98 6.75 -9.00
N THR A 111 4.30 6.69 -9.17
CA THR A 111 4.94 6.79 -10.48
C THR A 111 5.20 5.40 -11.09
N PRO A 112 5.11 5.27 -12.42
CA PRO A 112 5.50 4.05 -13.12
C PRO A 112 6.93 3.61 -12.80
N LYS A 113 7.16 2.30 -12.74
CA LYS A 113 8.51 1.72 -12.61
C LYS A 113 8.91 1.08 -13.93
N LYS A 114 9.93 1.63 -14.61
CA LYS A 114 10.47 1.08 -15.88
C LYS A 114 9.40 0.85 -16.98
N ARG A 115 8.55 1.84 -17.27
CA ARG A 115 7.45 1.74 -18.26
C ARG A 115 6.32 0.76 -17.89
N ARG A 116 6.25 0.35 -16.61
CA ARG A 116 5.11 -0.38 -16.05
C ARG A 116 4.13 0.66 -15.54
N ASP A 117 3.20 1.02 -16.40
CA ASP A 117 2.13 1.94 -16.06
C ASP A 117 1.07 1.20 -15.26
N PHE A 118 0.41 1.94 -14.37
CA PHE A 118 -0.74 1.41 -13.66
C PHE A 118 -1.85 1.12 -14.65
N LYS A 119 -2.47 -0.06 -14.53
CA LYS A 119 -3.68 -0.34 -15.29
C LYS A 119 -4.88 0.36 -14.63
N THR A 120 -5.97 0.49 -15.39
CA THR A 120 -7.23 1.06 -14.91
C THR A 120 -7.64 0.46 -13.57
N ALA A 121 -8.06 1.32 -12.65
CA ALA A 121 -8.49 0.90 -11.33
C ALA A 121 -9.78 0.08 -11.40
N ILE A 122 -9.80 -1.04 -10.70
CA ILE A 122 -11.02 -1.78 -10.36
C ILE A 122 -11.57 -1.15 -9.08
N ILE A 123 -12.87 -0.85 -9.06
CA ILE A 123 -13.52 -0.21 -7.92
C ILE A 123 -14.32 -1.27 -7.15
N LEU A 124 -13.98 -1.46 -5.87
CA LEU A 124 -14.78 -2.26 -4.94
C LEU A 124 -15.77 -1.31 -4.23
N PRO A 125 -17.06 -1.35 -4.58
CA PRO A 125 -18.03 -0.36 -4.10
C PRO A 125 -18.31 -0.52 -2.61
N SER A 126 -18.68 0.58 -1.95
CA SER A 126 -19.13 0.58 -0.57
C SER A 126 -20.21 1.63 -0.36
N ARG A 127 -21.08 1.39 0.63
CA ARG A 127 -22.06 2.38 1.10
C ARG A 127 -21.47 3.40 2.07
N TRP A 128 -20.28 3.12 2.62
CA TRP A 128 -19.58 4.00 3.55
C TRP A 128 -18.83 5.07 2.76
N LYS A 129 -18.89 6.31 3.26
CA LYS A 129 -18.31 7.47 2.59
C LYS A 129 -16.81 7.57 2.89
N GLU A 130 -16.07 8.03 1.89
CA GLU A 130 -14.71 8.52 2.06
C GLU A 130 -14.72 9.82 2.85
N ASP A 131 -13.73 10.00 3.73
CA ASP A 131 -13.50 11.24 4.49
C ASP A 131 -12.09 11.82 4.25
N VAL A 132 -11.32 11.20 3.34
CA VAL A 132 -10.03 11.70 2.86
C VAL A 132 -10.17 12.15 1.42
N ASP A 133 -9.75 13.39 1.15
CA ASP A 133 -9.69 13.92 -0.21
C ASP A 133 -8.33 13.54 -0.83
N PRO A 134 -8.29 12.67 -1.86
CA PRO A 134 -7.04 12.24 -2.47
C PRO A 134 -6.26 13.40 -3.12
N TYR A 135 -6.92 14.50 -3.48
CA TYR A 135 -6.28 15.68 -4.07
C TYR A 135 -5.61 16.59 -3.03
N LYS A 136 -5.89 16.38 -1.74
CA LYS A 136 -5.30 17.12 -0.61
C LYS A 136 -4.27 16.30 0.17
N LEU A 137 -3.77 15.22 -0.44
CA LEU A 137 -2.64 14.48 0.10
C LEU A 137 -1.38 15.30 -0.11
N ASN A 138 -0.65 15.59 0.98
CA ASN A 138 0.48 16.52 0.96
C ASN A 138 1.82 15.83 1.23
N ASN A 139 1.80 14.52 1.48
CA ASN A 139 2.94 13.77 1.98
C ASN A 139 3.49 12.84 0.89
N PHE A 140 4.21 13.42 -0.05
CA PHE A 140 4.89 12.71 -1.13
C PHE A 140 6.38 12.57 -0.84
N VAL A 141 6.93 11.41 -1.16
CA VAL A 141 8.35 11.11 -0.93
C VAL A 141 8.96 10.52 -2.19
N THR A 142 10.17 10.98 -2.54
CA THR A 142 11.00 10.34 -3.56
C THR A 142 11.93 9.36 -2.87
N TYR A 143 11.91 8.10 -3.29
CA TYR A 143 12.77 7.07 -2.70
C TYR A 143 13.39 6.16 -3.77
N TRP A 144 14.49 5.52 -3.39
CA TRP A 144 15.22 4.59 -4.25
C TRP A 144 14.62 3.19 -4.16
N THR A 145 14.31 2.61 -5.31
CA THR A 145 13.90 1.20 -5.43
C THR A 145 14.89 0.42 -6.27
N LYS A 146 15.11 -0.87 -5.93
CA LYS A 146 16.00 -1.76 -6.68
C LYS A 146 15.58 -1.81 -8.15
N ARG A 147 16.54 -1.61 -9.06
CA ARG A 147 16.35 -1.66 -10.50
C ARG A 147 16.37 -3.13 -10.94
N MET A 148 15.31 -3.90 -10.62
CA MET A 148 15.08 -5.23 -11.22
C MET A 148 14.68 -5.07 -12.67
#